data_AF-A0A0R2V9D8-F1
#
_entry.id   AF-A0A0R2V9D8-F1
#
_cell.length_a   1.000
_cell.length_b   1.000
_cell.length_c   1.000
_cell.angle_alpha   90.00
_cell.angle_beta   90.00
_cell.angle_gamma   90.00
#
_symmetry.space_group_name_H-M   'P 1'
#
loop_
_entity.id
_entity.type
_entity.pdbx_description
1 polymer ?
#
loop_
_entity_poly.entity_id
_entity_poly.type
_entity_poly.pdbx_seq_one_letter_code
_entity_poly.pdbx_strand_id
1 'polypeptide(L)'
;MVNYRIAILFAIPSLIAVYLARAFIVPAIPASLTTIGSLEITKDIAILVFFAIIMLLAAWSMLRNGRKEEAETQLHSHSRNYMLILLEGLVVGLITGIVGAGGGFLIIPALVILGKVPMKLAVGTSLLIIAIKSIIGFMGDVQSGQDIDWIFLALFTSITVVGILIGTWMSNFVEGKKLKVAFGWFVLAMGVYIIIKELFLDA
;
A
#
# COMPACT_ATOMS: atom_id res chain seq x y z
N MET A 1 10.93 8.14 14.22
CA MET A 1 12.30 7.79 13.78
C MET A 1 12.18 6.86 12.59
N VAL A 2 12.78 7.18 11.46
CA VAL A 2 12.65 6.40 10.21
C VAL A 2 13.82 5.43 10.08
N ASN A 3 13.59 4.20 9.62
CA ASN A 3 14.68 3.27 9.36
C ASN A 3 15.09 3.28 7.89
N TYR A 4 16.09 4.10 7.55
CA TYR A 4 16.55 4.27 6.17
C TYR A 4 17.07 2.98 5.52
N ARG A 5 17.69 2.06 6.29
CA ARG A 5 18.15 0.77 5.74
C ARG A 5 16.98 -0.10 5.30
N ILE A 6 15.94 -0.19 6.13
CA ILE A 6 14.71 -0.93 5.79
C ILE A 6 14.00 -0.23 4.64
N ALA A 7 13.94 1.10 4.65
CA ALA A 7 13.32 1.87 3.58
C ALA A 7 13.94 1.55 2.22
N ILE A 8 15.27 1.59 2.11
CA ILE A 8 15.99 1.29 0.88
C ILE A 8 15.82 -0.18 0.48
N LEU A 9 16.00 -1.10 1.43
CA LEU A 9 15.93 -2.53 1.18
C LEU A 9 14.54 -2.99 0.74
N PHE A 10 13.49 -2.29 1.17
CA PHE A 10 12.12 -2.54 0.72
C PHE A 10 11.81 -1.79 -0.58
N ALA A 11 12.21 -0.51 -0.69
CA ALA A 11 11.84 0.35 -1.81
C ALA A 11 12.45 -0.10 -3.14
N ILE A 12 13.72 -0.51 -3.16
CA ILE A 12 14.40 -0.89 -4.41
C ILE A 12 13.73 -2.13 -5.04
N PRO A 13 13.58 -3.27 -4.34
CA PRO A 13 12.88 -4.43 -4.90
C PRO A 13 11.43 -4.12 -5.25
N SER A 14 10.75 -3.30 -4.43
CA SER A 14 9.38 -2.89 -4.69
C SER A 14 9.24 -2.08 -5.97
N LEU A 15 10.13 -1.13 -6.22
CA LEU A 15 10.14 -0.33 -7.44
C LEU A 15 10.41 -1.19 -8.68
N ILE A 16 11.40 -2.08 -8.60
CA ILE A 16 11.71 -3.02 -9.68
C ILE A 16 10.49 -3.90 -9.98
N ALA A 17 9.88 -4.47 -8.94
CA ALA A 17 8.69 -5.29 -9.08
C ALA A 17 7.48 -4.53 -9.64
N VAL A 18 7.26 -3.28 -9.20
CA VAL A 18 6.23 -2.40 -9.78
C VAL A 18 6.46 -2.19 -11.27
N TYR A 19 7.70 -1.88 -11.66
CA TYR A 19 8.06 -1.68 -13.06
C TYR A 19 7.82 -2.96 -13.88
N LEU A 20 8.30 -4.11 -13.40
CA LEU A 20 8.11 -5.39 -14.07
C LEU A 20 6.64 -5.77 -14.19
N ALA A 21 5.85 -5.55 -13.14
CA ALA A 21 4.41 -5.78 -13.17
C ALA A 21 3.73 -4.92 -14.25
N ARG A 22 4.05 -3.63 -14.31
CA ARG A 22 3.48 -2.71 -15.31
C ARG A 22 3.98 -2.97 -16.73
N ALA A 23 5.22 -3.41 -16.90
CA ALA A 23 5.83 -3.65 -18.20
C ALA A 23 5.41 -4.99 -18.81
N PHE A 24 5.27 -6.05 -17.98
CA PHE A 24 5.07 -7.42 -18.46
C PHE A 24 3.75 -8.04 -18.03
N ILE A 25 3.34 -7.86 -16.78
CA ILE A 25 2.15 -8.54 -16.24
C ILE A 25 0.88 -7.82 -16.71
N VAL A 26 0.78 -6.51 -16.46
CA VAL A 26 -0.41 -5.73 -16.79
C VAL A 26 -0.74 -5.81 -18.28
N PRO A 27 0.19 -5.64 -19.24
CA PRO A 27 -0.13 -5.72 -20.66
C PRO A 27 -0.49 -7.13 -21.12
N ALA A 28 -0.03 -8.17 -20.42
CA ALA A 28 -0.33 -9.57 -20.74
C ALA A 28 -1.74 -10.01 -20.29
N ILE A 29 -2.42 -9.24 -19.44
CA ILE A 29 -3.80 -9.54 -19.02
C ILE A 29 -4.76 -9.15 -20.16
N PRO A 30 -5.57 -10.10 -20.69
CA PRO A 30 -6.57 -9.83 -21.72
C PRO A 30 -7.58 -8.76 -21.29
N ALA A 31 -8.08 -7.96 -22.25
CA ALA A 31 -9.03 -6.88 -21.97
C ALA A 31 -10.38 -7.39 -21.42
N SER A 32 -10.84 -8.55 -21.93
CA SER A 32 -12.01 -9.28 -21.45
C SER A 32 -11.57 -10.66 -20.95
N LEU A 33 -11.90 -10.97 -19.69
CA LEU A 33 -11.46 -12.21 -19.05
C LEU A 33 -12.50 -13.32 -19.23
N THR A 34 -13.77 -13.03 -18.93
CA THR A 34 -14.89 -13.98 -19.04
C THR A 34 -16.20 -13.22 -19.02
N THR A 35 -17.17 -13.65 -19.83
CA THR A 35 -18.55 -13.19 -19.77
C THR A 35 -19.34 -14.17 -18.89
N ILE A 36 -19.78 -13.75 -17.70
CA ILE A 36 -20.66 -14.56 -16.84
C ILE A 36 -22.07 -14.00 -16.97
N GLY A 37 -22.91 -14.63 -17.79
CA GLY A 37 -24.26 -14.14 -18.07
C GLY A 37 -24.26 -12.83 -18.86
N SER A 38 -24.82 -11.75 -18.30
CA SER A 38 -24.84 -10.40 -18.88
C SER A 38 -23.74 -9.47 -18.36
N LEU A 39 -22.91 -9.93 -17.41
CA LEU A 39 -21.82 -9.13 -16.84
C LEU A 39 -20.52 -9.43 -17.60
N GLU A 40 -19.99 -8.43 -18.31
CA GLU A 40 -18.65 -8.50 -18.89
C GLU A 40 -17.62 -8.21 -17.81
N ILE A 41 -16.89 -9.23 -17.36
CA ILE A 41 -15.79 -9.03 -16.41
C ILE A 41 -14.59 -8.47 -17.20
N THR A 42 -14.44 -7.16 -17.13
CA THR A 42 -13.29 -6.44 -17.66
C THR A 42 -12.07 -6.66 -16.77
N LYS A 43 -10.90 -6.41 -17.36
CA LYS A 43 -9.63 -6.41 -16.64
C LYS A 43 -9.62 -5.49 -15.41
N ASP A 44 -10.26 -4.34 -15.49
CA ASP A 44 -10.25 -3.34 -14.41
C ASP A 44 -11.03 -3.83 -13.19
N ILE A 45 -12.21 -4.42 -13.40
CA ILE A 45 -13.02 -5.06 -12.35
C ILE A 45 -12.20 -6.19 -11.71
N ALA A 46 -11.54 -7.03 -12.50
CA ALA A 46 -10.74 -8.13 -11.95
C ALA A 46 -9.55 -7.64 -11.10
N ILE A 47 -8.88 -6.56 -11.53
CA ILE A 47 -7.79 -5.95 -10.77
C ILE A 47 -8.32 -5.33 -9.47
N LEU A 48 -9.46 -4.66 -9.49
CA LEU A 48 -10.07 -4.01 -8.32
C LEU A 48 -10.65 -5.03 -7.32
N VAL A 49 -11.21 -6.13 -7.79
CA VAL A 49 -11.66 -7.25 -6.95
C VAL A 49 -10.46 -7.96 -6.33
N PHE A 50 -9.43 -8.28 -7.11
CA PHE A 50 -8.17 -8.82 -6.57
C PHE A 50 -7.58 -7.90 -5.52
N PHE A 51 -7.60 -6.59 -5.81
CA PHE A 51 -7.11 -5.58 -4.91
C PHE A 51 -7.84 -5.57 -3.57
N ALA A 52 -9.17 -5.58 -3.61
CA ALA A 52 -9.98 -5.58 -2.41
C ALA A 52 -9.80 -6.86 -1.58
N ILE A 53 -9.63 -8.03 -2.21
CA ILE A 53 -9.30 -9.28 -1.50
C ILE A 53 -8.01 -9.11 -0.69
N ILE A 54 -6.95 -8.56 -1.29
CA ILE A 54 -5.69 -8.32 -0.58
C ILE A 54 -5.89 -7.33 0.58
N MET A 55 -6.69 -6.27 0.39
CA MET A 55 -7.01 -5.33 1.47
C MET A 55 -7.73 -6.01 2.64
N LEU A 56 -8.73 -6.85 2.35
CA LEU A 56 -9.45 -7.60 3.38
C LEU A 56 -8.53 -8.56 4.13
N LEU A 57 -7.63 -9.26 3.42
CA LEU A 57 -6.63 -10.13 4.04
C LEU A 57 -5.67 -9.35 4.93
N ALA A 58 -5.17 -8.19 4.47
CA ALA A 58 -4.30 -7.32 5.24
C ALA A 58 -5.01 -6.79 6.50
N ALA A 59 -6.24 -6.30 6.36
CA ALA A 59 -7.06 -5.82 7.47
C ALA A 59 -7.32 -6.92 8.50
N TRP A 60 -7.74 -8.10 8.05
CA TRP A 60 -7.99 -9.25 8.90
C TRP A 60 -6.72 -9.67 9.66
N SER A 61 -5.57 -9.71 8.97
CA SER A 61 -4.29 -10.04 9.59
C SER A 61 -3.89 -9.02 10.66
N MET A 62 -4.11 -7.72 10.41
CA MET A 62 -3.80 -6.66 11.39
C MET A 62 -4.73 -6.70 12.62
N LEU A 63 -6.00 -7.06 12.43
CA LEU A 63 -7.01 -7.14 13.50
C LEU A 63 -6.86 -8.40 14.36
N ARG A 64 -6.46 -9.54 13.77
CA ARG A 64 -6.46 -10.84 14.46
C ARG A 64 -5.26 -11.06 15.38
N ASN A 65 -4.09 -10.53 15.06
CA ASN A 65 -2.82 -10.96 15.69
C ASN A 65 -2.15 -9.94 16.64
N GLY A 66 -2.89 -8.95 17.16
CA GLY A 66 -2.32 -7.84 17.93
C GLY A 66 -1.47 -8.20 19.17
N ARG A 67 -1.73 -9.30 19.87
CA ARG A 67 -1.04 -9.66 21.14
C ARG A 67 0.24 -10.50 20.99
N LYS A 68 0.36 -11.33 19.94
CA LYS A 68 1.54 -12.18 19.72
C LYS A 68 2.67 -11.43 19.00
N GLU A 69 2.33 -10.57 18.05
CA GLU A 69 3.31 -9.87 17.22
C GLU A 69 4.09 -8.79 17.99
N GLU A 70 3.46 -8.06 18.93
CA GLU A 70 4.17 -7.05 19.73
C GLU A 70 5.19 -7.66 20.70
N ALA A 71 4.88 -8.82 21.30
CA ALA A 71 5.77 -9.53 22.20
C ALA A 71 6.99 -10.13 21.47
N GLU A 72 6.79 -10.72 20.29
CA GLU A 72 7.88 -11.22 19.45
C GLU A 72 8.72 -10.10 18.81
N THR A 73 8.10 -8.97 18.45
CA THR A 73 8.79 -7.82 17.83
C THR A 73 9.76 -7.14 18.81
N GLN A 74 9.45 -7.13 20.11
CA GLN A 74 10.37 -6.60 21.13
C GLN A 74 11.53 -7.57 21.44
N LEU A 75 11.29 -8.89 21.44
CA LEU A 75 12.31 -9.91 21.72
C LEU A 75 13.27 -10.16 20.53
N HIS A 76 12.80 -10.06 19.27
CA HIS A 76 13.58 -10.39 18.06
C HIS A 76 14.14 -9.17 17.30
N SER A 77 14.25 -8.00 17.95
CA SER A 77 14.87 -6.79 17.36
C SER A 77 16.30 -7.02 16.80
N HIS A 78 16.99 -8.07 17.28
CA HIS A 78 18.38 -8.37 16.92
C HIS A 78 18.60 -9.36 15.74
N SER A 79 17.63 -10.18 15.33
CA SER A 79 17.80 -11.09 14.17
C SER A 79 16.93 -10.65 12.99
N ARG A 80 17.24 -9.46 12.44
CA ARG A 80 16.53 -8.92 11.29
C ARG A 80 16.92 -9.70 10.03
N ASN A 81 15.98 -10.46 9.49
CA ASN A 81 16.22 -11.21 8.27
C ASN A 81 16.00 -10.29 7.06
N TYR A 82 17.05 -9.60 6.65
CA TYR A 82 17.03 -8.68 5.51
C TYR A 82 16.50 -9.35 4.22
N MET A 83 16.67 -10.66 4.08
CA MET A 83 16.14 -11.44 2.97
C MET A 83 14.60 -11.47 2.93
N LEU A 84 13.93 -11.51 4.09
CA LEU A 84 12.47 -11.44 4.17
C LEU A 84 11.96 -10.07 3.70
N ILE A 85 12.57 -8.99 4.19
CA ILE A 85 12.19 -7.61 3.81
C ILE A 85 12.36 -7.37 2.29
N LEU A 86 13.40 -7.94 1.69
CA LEU A 86 13.65 -7.88 0.25
C LEU A 86 12.52 -8.58 -0.53
N LEU A 87 12.18 -9.81 -0.11
CA LEU A 87 11.15 -10.62 -0.76
C LEU A 87 9.76 -10.00 -0.58
N GLU A 88 9.48 -9.42 0.59
CA GLU A 88 8.27 -8.63 0.85
C GLU A 88 8.18 -7.43 -0.09
N GLY A 89 9.27 -6.66 -0.23
CA GLY A 89 9.33 -5.54 -1.15
C GLY A 89 8.96 -5.97 -2.56
N LEU A 90 9.46 -7.10 -3.02
CA LEU A 90 9.16 -7.67 -4.34
C LEU A 90 7.69 -8.08 -4.46
N VAL A 91 7.14 -8.85 -3.53
CA VAL A 91 5.74 -9.31 -3.56
C VAL A 91 4.77 -8.13 -3.49
N VAL A 92 4.97 -7.22 -2.54
CA VAL A 92 4.14 -6.02 -2.41
C VAL A 92 4.32 -5.12 -3.63
N GLY A 93 5.53 -5.01 -4.16
CA GLY A 93 5.81 -4.28 -5.40
C GLY A 93 5.04 -4.84 -6.60
N LEU A 94 5.00 -6.17 -6.77
CA LEU A 94 4.22 -6.80 -7.84
C LEU A 94 2.73 -6.52 -7.68
N ILE A 95 2.17 -6.75 -6.49
CA ILE A 95 0.75 -6.52 -6.21
C ILE A 95 0.39 -5.04 -6.46
N THR A 96 1.18 -4.12 -5.93
CA THR A 96 0.92 -2.67 -6.09
C THR A 96 1.17 -2.18 -7.51
N GLY A 97 2.05 -2.85 -8.27
CA GLY A 97 2.27 -2.58 -9.68
C GLY A 97 1.10 -3.03 -10.56
N ILE A 98 0.52 -4.20 -10.28
CA ILE A 98 -0.68 -4.72 -10.96
C ILE A 98 -1.89 -3.83 -10.68
N VAL A 99 -2.11 -3.48 -9.41
CA VAL A 99 -3.26 -2.68 -8.98
C VAL A 99 -3.13 -1.21 -9.36
N GLY A 100 -1.92 -0.69 -9.40
CA GLY A 100 -1.67 0.73 -9.71
C GLY A 100 -1.94 1.71 -8.54
N ALA A 101 -2.44 1.26 -7.39
CA ALA A 101 -2.88 2.10 -6.27
C ALA A 101 -1.76 2.77 -5.42
N GLY A 102 -0.55 3.00 -5.94
CA GLY A 102 0.55 3.67 -5.22
C GLY A 102 1.18 2.88 -4.04
N GLY A 103 0.49 1.88 -3.53
CA GLY A 103 0.99 0.84 -2.62
C GLY A 103 1.11 1.21 -1.14
N GLY A 104 0.84 2.46 -0.75
CA GLY A 104 1.06 2.95 0.61
C GLY A 104 0.37 2.16 1.71
N PHE A 105 -0.86 1.71 1.45
CA PHE A 105 -1.66 0.94 2.41
C PHE A 105 -1.27 -0.55 2.49
N LEU A 106 -0.52 -1.11 1.51
CA LEU A 106 0.04 -2.48 1.60
C LEU A 106 1.43 -2.50 2.25
N ILE A 107 2.19 -1.41 2.12
CA ILE A 107 3.54 -1.32 2.69
C ILE A 107 3.49 -1.43 4.23
N ILE A 108 2.52 -0.77 4.86
CA ILE A 108 2.36 -0.77 6.33
C ILE A 108 2.10 -2.18 6.88
N PRO A 109 1.05 -2.93 6.44
CA PRO A 109 0.81 -4.28 6.93
C PRO A 109 1.98 -5.22 6.62
N ALA A 110 2.61 -5.11 5.45
CA ALA A 110 3.77 -5.93 5.12
C ALA A 110 4.93 -5.70 6.09
N LEU A 111 5.32 -4.45 6.35
CA LEU A 111 6.39 -4.13 7.28
C LEU A 111 6.07 -4.56 8.73
N VAL A 112 4.82 -4.45 9.16
CA VAL A 112 4.42 -4.78 10.54
C VAL A 112 4.32 -6.29 10.75
N ILE A 113 3.70 -7.00 9.81
CA ILE A 113 3.38 -8.43 9.97
C ILE A 113 4.58 -9.29 9.57
N LEU A 114 5.16 -9.02 8.40
CA LEU A 114 6.21 -9.84 7.80
C LEU A 114 7.59 -9.34 8.24
N GLY A 115 7.82 -8.02 8.11
CA GLY A 115 9.07 -7.37 8.52
C GLY A 115 9.25 -7.24 10.04
N LYS A 116 8.23 -7.59 10.83
CA LYS A 116 8.18 -7.44 12.30
C LYS A 116 8.68 -6.06 12.76
N VAL A 117 8.33 -5.02 12.01
CA VAL A 117 8.70 -3.63 12.32
C VAL A 117 7.63 -3.03 13.25
N PRO A 118 8.01 -2.39 14.37
CA PRO A 118 7.05 -1.70 15.24
C PRO A 118 6.15 -0.73 14.45
N MET A 119 4.84 -0.72 14.73
CA MET A 119 3.84 0.05 13.97
C MET A 119 4.25 1.52 13.74
N LYS A 120 4.73 2.22 14.77
CA LYS A 120 5.17 3.63 14.65
C LYS A 120 6.38 3.80 13.71
N LEU A 121 7.32 2.84 13.72
CA LEU A 121 8.46 2.83 12.80
C LEU A 121 8.02 2.47 11.38
N ALA A 122 7.09 1.53 11.23
CA ALA A 122 6.54 1.12 9.94
C ALA A 122 5.83 2.29 9.23
N VAL A 123 4.99 3.05 9.95
CA VAL A 123 4.31 4.24 9.41
C VAL A 123 5.32 5.29 8.92
N GLY A 124 6.34 5.62 9.73
CA GLY A 124 7.37 6.57 9.31
C GLY A 124 8.20 6.09 8.12
N THR A 125 8.50 4.80 8.08
CA THR A 125 9.31 4.18 7.01
C THR A 125 8.51 4.07 5.70
N SER A 126 7.23 3.70 5.77
CA SER A 126 6.34 3.67 4.61
C SER A 126 6.13 5.06 4.01
N LEU A 127 5.97 6.10 4.84
CA LEU A 127 5.84 7.48 4.36
C LEU A 127 7.05 7.91 3.54
N LEU A 128 8.28 7.59 3.98
CA LEU A 128 9.48 7.87 3.21
C LEU A 128 9.50 7.11 1.87
N ILE A 129 9.15 5.82 1.88
CA ILE A 129 9.08 5.00 0.66
C ILE A 129 8.06 5.59 -0.33
N ILE A 130 6.87 5.92 0.15
CA ILE A 130 5.79 6.50 -0.66
C ILE A 130 6.21 7.86 -1.23
N ALA A 131 6.86 8.71 -0.43
CA ALA A 131 7.34 10.00 -0.89
C ALA A 131 8.35 9.86 -2.04
N ILE A 132 9.35 8.98 -1.89
CA ILE A 132 10.35 8.72 -2.94
C ILE A 132 9.67 8.20 -4.22
N LYS A 133 8.78 7.20 -4.09
CA LYS A 133 8.04 6.64 -5.24
C LYS A 133 7.19 7.70 -5.94
N SER A 134 6.53 8.57 -5.17
CA SER A 134 5.65 9.60 -5.71
C SER A 134 6.43 10.70 -6.44
N ILE A 135 7.60 11.09 -5.92
CA ILE A 135 8.48 12.04 -6.60
C ILE A 135 8.99 11.47 -7.93
N ILE A 136 9.42 10.20 -7.94
CA ILE A 136 9.88 9.53 -9.16
C ILE A 136 8.73 9.43 -10.18
N GLY A 137 7.53 9.03 -9.75
CA GLY A 137 6.35 8.94 -10.62
C GLY A 137 5.97 10.31 -11.20
N PHE A 138 5.86 11.32 -10.34
CA PHE A 138 5.55 12.69 -10.74
C PHE A 138 6.57 13.25 -11.74
N MET A 139 7.86 13.00 -11.51
CA MET A 139 8.91 13.43 -12.45
C MET A 139 8.76 12.74 -13.81
N GLY A 140 8.38 11.46 -13.83
CA GLY A 140 8.05 10.73 -15.06
C GLY A 140 6.85 11.32 -15.80
N ASP A 141 5.79 11.69 -15.07
CA ASP A 141 4.58 12.29 -15.66
C ASP A 141 4.87 13.67 -16.29
N VAL A 142 5.66 14.50 -15.59
CA VAL A 142 6.12 15.81 -16.10
C VAL A 142 6.99 15.63 -17.35
N GLN A 143 7.93 14.67 -17.35
CA GLN A 143 8.80 14.41 -18.51
C GLN A 143 8.05 13.83 -19.70
N SER A 144 6.99 13.07 -19.46
CA SER A 144 6.14 12.49 -20.50
C SER A 144 5.19 13.51 -21.12
N GLY A 145 5.17 14.75 -20.62
CA GLY A 145 4.34 15.84 -21.13
C GLY A 145 2.85 15.63 -20.86
N GLN A 146 2.47 14.95 -19.77
CA GLN A 146 1.05 14.86 -19.39
C GLN A 146 0.49 16.24 -19.04
N ASP A 147 -0.77 16.47 -19.41
CA ASP A 147 -1.50 17.68 -19.04
C ASP A 147 -1.82 17.66 -17.54
N ILE A 148 -1.04 18.42 -16.76
CA ILE A 148 -1.20 18.53 -15.31
C ILE A 148 -2.01 19.78 -14.99
N ASP A 149 -3.17 19.59 -14.35
CA ASP A 149 -3.91 20.70 -13.72
C ASP A 149 -3.20 21.14 -12.44
N TRP A 150 -2.38 22.18 -12.57
CA TRP A 150 -1.59 22.75 -11.48
C TRP A 150 -2.44 23.34 -10.35
N ILE A 151 -3.64 23.82 -10.64
CA ILE A 151 -4.53 24.43 -9.64
C ILE A 151 -5.11 23.31 -8.78
N PHE A 152 -5.64 22.27 -9.41
CA PHE A 152 -6.13 21.10 -8.70
C PHE A 152 -5.02 20.44 -7.88
N LEU A 153 -3.83 20.26 -8.46
CA LEU A 153 -2.68 19.65 -7.78
C LEU A 153 -2.25 20.48 -6.56
N ALA A 154 -2.16 21.80 -6.69
CA ALA A 154 -1.78 22.67 -5.59
C ALA A 154 -2.80 22.60 -4.45
N LEU A 155 -4.09 22.72 -4.76
CA LEU A 155 -5.17 22.65 -3.76
C LEU A 155 -5.19 21.29 -3.04
N PHE A 156 -5.13 20.20 -3.80
CA PHE A 156 -5.12 18.84 -3.26
C PHE A 156 -3.89 18.60 -2.37
N THR A 157 -2.72 19.06 -2.80
CA THR A 157 -1.48 18.96 -2.04
C THR A 157 -1.56 19.75 -0.73
N SER A 158 -2.06 20.99 -0.76
CA SER A 158 -2.20 21.81 0.44
C SER A 158 -3.11 21.16 1.49
N ILE A 159 -4.27 20.65 1.08
CA ILE A 159 -5.21 19.96 1.97
C ILE A 159 -4.56 18.68 2.53
N THR A 160 -3.89 17.91 1.67
CA THR A 160 -3.20 16.67 2.06
C THR A 160 -2.08 16.93 3.06
N VAL A 161 -1.26 17.96 2.85
CA VAL A 161 -0.18 18.34 3.78
C VAL A 161 -0.75 18.70 5.15
N VAL A 162 -1.80 19.52 5.20
CA VAL A 162 -2.48 19.87 6.46
C VAL A 162 -3.02 18.61 7.15
N GLY A 163 -3.70 17.73 6.41
CA GLY A 163 -4.21 16.47 6.94
C GLY A 163 -3.12 15.55 7.50
N ILE A 164 -1.98 15.43 6.79
CA ILE A 164 -0.84 14.63 7.24
C ILE A 164 -0.23 15.20 8.51
N LEU A 165 -0.07 16.53 8.61
CA LEU A 165 0.49 17.17 9.81
C LEU A 165 -0.40 16.92 11.04
N ILE A 166 -1.72 17.12 10.90
CA ILE A 166 -2.69 16.86 11.97
C ILE A 166 -2.68 15.37 12.35
N GLY A 167 -2.75 14.47 11.35
CA GLY A 167 -2.74 13.03 11.58
C GLY A 167 -1.46 12.54 12.25
N THR A 168 -0.30 13.06 11.83
CA THR A 168 1.00 12.73 12.43
C THR A 168 1.06 13.22 13.87
N TRP A 169 0.60 14.43 14.15
CA TRP A 169 0.52 14.98 15.50
C TRP A 169 -0.37 14.10 16.40
N MET A 170 -1.59 13.78 15.95
CA MET A 170 -2.52 12.90 16.68
C MET A 170 -1.94 11.50 16.91
N SER A 171 -1.21 10.94 15.95
CA SER A 171 -0.63 9.60 16.05
C SER A 171 0.38 9.44 17.19
N ASN A 172 1.02 10.53 17.63
CA ASN A 172 1.97 10.50 18.74
C ASN A 172 1.27 10.23 20.09
N PHE A 173 0.02 10.67 20.24
CA PHE A 173 -0.78 10.48 21.46
C PHE A 173 -1.47 9.10 21.53
N VAL A 174 -1.41 8.33 20.45
CA VAL A 174 -2.03 7.00 20.37
C VAL A 174 -0.97 5.91 20.53
N GLU A 175 -1.28 4.88 21.32
CA GLU A 175 -0.44 3.69 21.46
C GLU A 175 -0.34 2.94 20.11
N GLY A 176 0.83 2.35 19.82
CA GLY A 176 1.06 1.64 18.55
C GLY A 176 0.04 0.54 18.28
N LYS A 177 -0.42 -0.15 19.32
CA LYS A 177 -1.48 -1.17 19.25
C LYS A 177 -2.82 -0.61 18.78
N LYS A 178 -3.26 0.51 19.36
CA LYS A 178 -4.51 1.18 18.98
C LYS A 178 -4.41 1.70 17.55
N LEU A 179 -3.25 2.22 17.16
CA LEU A 179 -3.00 2.66 15.78
C LEU A 179 -3.07 1.51 14.78
N LYS A 180 -2.50 0.34 15.10
CA LYS A 180 -2.60 -0.87 14.28
C LYS A 180 -4.04 -1.31 14.09
N VAL A 181 -4.82 -1.38 15.17
CA VAL A 181 -6.23 -1.78 15.12
C VAL A 181 -7.07 -0.77 14.33
N ALA A 182 -6.89 0.54 14.57
CA ALA A 182 -7.58 1.59 13.85
C ALA A 182 -7.28 1.55 12.34
N PHE A 183 -6.01 1.37 11.97
CA PHE A 183 -5.61 1.22 10.57
C PHE A 183 -6.21 -0.05 9.94
N GLY A 184 -6.24 -1.18 10.68
CA GLY A 184 -6.89 -2.41 10.22
C GLY A 184 -8.37 -2.22 9.90
N TRP A 185 -9.12 -1.52 10.77
CA TRP A 185 -10.52 -1.17 10.51
C TRP A 185 -10.69 -0.24 9.31
N PHE A 186 -9.80 0.74 9.15
CA PHE A 186 -9.81 1.62 7.98
C PHE A 186 -9.61 0.84 6.67
N VAL A 187 -8.61 -0.05 6.62
CA VAL A 187 -8.35 -0.89 5.44
C VAL A 187 -9.53 -1.84 5.18
N LEU A 188 -10.15 -2.40 6.23
CA LEU A 188 -11.33 -3.25 6.08
C LEU A 188 -12.48 -2.47 5.44
N ALA A 189 -12.79 -1.28 5.97
CA ALA A 189 -13.85 -0.43 5.46
C ALA A 189 -13.63 -0.06 3.99
N MET A 190 -12.40 0.33 3.64
CA MET A 190 -12.04 0.64 2.25
C MET A 190 -12.12 -0.58 1.33
N GLY A 191 -11.68 -1.76 1.79
CA GLY A 191 -11.78 -3.00 1.00
C GLY A 191 -13.23 -3.39 0.72
N VAL A 192 -14.09 -3.32 1.75
CA VAL A 192 -15.53 -3.56 1.58
C VAL A 192 -16.16 -2.52 0.66
N TYR A 193 -15.81 -1.23 0.82
CA TYR A 193 -16.31 -0.16 -0.03
C TYR A 193 -15.97 -0.39 -1.51
N ILE A 194 -14.73 -0.78 -1.82
CA ILE A 194 -14.30 -1.06 -3.20
C ILE A 194 -15.11 -2.22 -3.78
N ILE A 195 -15.32 -3.31 -3.04
CA ILE A 195 -16.14 -4.45 -3.51
C ILE A 195 -17.56 -4.00 -3.79
N ILE A 196 -18.18 -3.24 -2.89
CA ILE A 196 -19.56 -2.78 -3.06
C ILE A 196 -19.67 -1.87 -4.28
N LYS A 197 -18.77 -0.89 -4.39
CA LYS A 197 -18.76 0.07 -5.50
C LYS A 197 -18.58 -0.65 -6.84
N GLU A 198 -17.59 -1.53 -6.93
CA GLU A 198 -17.24 -2.17 -8.19
C GLU A 198 -18.22 -3.27 -8.63
N LEU A 199 -18.78 -4.05 -7.69
CA LEU A 199 -19.68 -5.16 -8.03
C LEU A 199 -21.17 -4.79 -8.04
N PHE A 200 -21.58 -3.67 -7.43
CA PHE A 200 -23.00 -3.33 -7.29
C PHE A 200 -23.38 -1.95 -7.81
N LEU A 201 -22.44 -0.99 -7.90
CA LEU A 201 -22.72 0.35 -8.39
C LEU A 201 -22.24 0.57 -9.82
N ASP A 202 -21.10 -0.03 -10.19
CA ASP A 202 -20.48 0.13 -11.52
C ASP A 202 -20.64 -1.12 -12.42
N ALA A 203 -21.34 -2.16 -11.94
CA ALA A 203 -21.56 -3.45 -12.61
C ALA A 203 -22.86 -3.54 -13.43
#